data_AF-A0A356IPL5-F1
#
_entry.id   AF-A0A356IPL5-F1
#
_cell.length_a   1.000
_cell.length_b   1.000
_cell.length_c   1.000
_cell.angle_alpha   90.00
_cell.angle_beta   90.00
_cell.angle_gamma   90.00
#
_symmetry.space_group_name_H-M   'P 1'
#
loop_
_entity.id
_entity.type
_entity.pdbx_description
1 polymer ?
#
loop_
_entity_poly.entity_id
_entity_poly.type
_entity_poly.pdbx_seq_one_letter_code
_entity_poly.pdbx_strand_id
1 'polypeptide(L)'
;MELVCPAGNFPALKAAVDNGADAVYLGLNNKTNARFFPGLNFKATRLETVVDYAKSRGVKVFLAINTYPEEAMFRHWCEAVDCGAELGVDALIIADLGVLDYATEHYPQINRHL
;
A
#
# COMPACT_ATOMS: atom_id res chain seq x y z
N MET A 1 -20.13 3.82 4.91
CA MET A 1 -18.94 4.66 5.19
C MET A 1 -17.86 3.70 5.64
N GLU A 2 -16.64 3.77 5.09
CA GLU A 2 -15.53 2.86 5.41
C GLU A 2 -14.54 3.55 6.35
N LEU A 3 -14.19 2.91 7.48
CA LEU A 3 -13.15 3.38 8.40
C LEU A 3 -11.78 2.91 7.90
N VAL A 4 -11.06 3.81 7.24
CA VAL A 4 -9.72 3.54 6.69
C VAL A 4 -8.65 4.08 7.63
N CYS A 5 -7.87 3.19 8.25
CA CYS A 5 -6.90 3.54 9.29
C CYS A 5 -5.44 3.53 8.78
N PRO A 6 -4.61 4.51 9.15
CA PRO A 6 -3.18 4.49 8.85
C PRO A 6 -2.45 3.40 9.65
N ALA A 7 -1.65 2.58 8.97
CA ALA A 7 -0.89 1.48 9.55
C ALA A 7 0.60 1.56 9.17
N GLY A 8 1.31 2.53 9.75
CA GLY A 8 2.74 2.74 9.47
C GLY A 8 3.70 1.70 10.05
N ASN A 9 3.22 0.79 10.91
CA ASN A 9 3.99 -0.32 11.47
C ASN A 9 3.05 -1.43 11.99
N PHE A 10 3.60 -2.59 12.38
CA PHE A 10 2.80 -3.73 12.82
C PHE A 10 1.94 -3.43 14.07
N PRO A 11 2.44 -2.77 15.13
CA PRO A 11 1.60 -2.40 16.27
C PRO A 11 0.41 -1.52 15.88
N ALA A 12 0.61 -0.52 15.02
CA ALA A 12 -0.47 0.36 14.55
C ALA A 12 -1.49 -0.42 13.71
N LEU A 13 -1.03 -1.30 12.82
CA LEU A 13 -1.90 -2.19 12.04
C LEU A 13 -2.74 -3.08 12.96
N LYS A 14 -2.09 -3.73 13.94
CA LYS A 14 -2.75 -4.58 14.92
C LYS A 14 -3.80 -3.79 15.70
N ALA A 15 -3.46 -2.60 16.19
CA ALA A 15 -4.42 -1.75 16.87
C ALA A 15 -5.61 -1.38 15.98
N ALA A 16 -5.39 -0.99 14.73
CA ALA A 16 -6.47 -0.64 13.80
C ALA A 16 -7.39 -1.83 13.52
N VAL A 17 -6.83 -2.98 13.16
CA VAL A 17 -7.58 -4.21 12.86
C VAL A 17 -8.35 -4.69 14.09
N ASP A 18 -7.70 -4.73 15.27
CA ASP A 18 -8.31 -5.22 16.51
C ASP A 18 -9.44 -4.29 17.04
N ASN A 19 -9.49 -3.02 16.57
CA ASN A 19 -10.48 -2.02 17.00
C ASN A 19 -11.47 -1.62 15.90
N GLY A 20 -11.67 -2.47 14.87
CA GLY A 20 -12.78 -2.33 13.93
C GLY A 20 -12.54 -1.43 12.72
N ALA A 21 -11.29 -1.30 12.26
CA ALA A 21 -11.02 -0.73 10.95
C ALA A 21 -11.66 -1.61 9.85
N ASP A 22 -12.32 -0.99 8.87
CA ASP A 22 -12.79 -1.69 7.66
C ASP A 22 -11.64 -1.90 6.67
N ALA A 23 -10.69 -0.96 6.66
CA ALA A 23 -9.48 -1.04 5.87
C ALA A 23 -8.29 -0.40 6.60
N VAL A 24 -7.08 -0.86 6.25
CA VAL A 24 -5.83 -0.24 6.68
C VAL A 24 -5.01 0.17 5.46
N TYR A 25 -4.30 1.29 5.55
CA TYR A 25 -3.33 1.67 4.52
C TYR A 25 -1.92 1.75 5.08
N LEU A 26 -0.97 1.24 4.31
CA LEU A 26 0.45 1.21 4.62
C LEU A 26 1.25 1.61 3.38
N GLY A 27 2.54 1.93 3.55
CA GLY A 27 3.40 2.24 2.43
C GLY A 27 4.72 1.48 2.51
N LEU A 28 5.41 1.40 1.38
CA LEU A 28 6.74 0.81 1.31
C LEU A 28 7.77 1.69 2.06
N ASN A 29 8.86 1.05 2.45
CA ASN A 29 9.98 1.70 3.12
C ASN A 29 10.96 2.32 2.11
N ASN A 30 10.45 3.16 1.20
CA ASN A 30 11.21 3.81 0.14
C ASN A 30 10.50 5.11 -0.34
N LYS A 31 11.03 5.75 -1.38
CA LYS A 31 10.54 7.03 -1.91
C LYS A 31 9.10 7.00 -2.47
N THR A 32 8.47 5.84 -2.67
CA THR A 32 7.11 5.76 -3.24
C THR A 32 6.03 6.12 -2.21
N ASN A 33 6.40 6.24 -0.93
CA ASN A 33 5.51 6.56 0.18
C ASN A 33 5.89 7.91 0.81
N ALA A 34 4.94 8.84 0.88
CA ALA A 34 5.16 10.18 1.45
C ALA A 34 5.49 10.14 2.96
N ARG A 35 5.20 9.03 3.65
CA ARG A 35 5.47 8.80 5.07
C ARG A 35 6.59 7.79 5.31
N PHE A 36 7.55 7.70 4.38
CA PHE A 36 8.77 6.92 4.56
C PHE A 36 9.74 7.57 5.56
N PHE A 37 9.43 7.46 6.85
CA PHE A 37 10.28 7.94 7.96
C PHE A 37 11.09 6.77 8.58
N PRO A 38 12.30 7.03 9.10
CA PRO A 38 13.05 6.04 9.89
C PRO A 38 12.21 5.49 11.05
N GLY A 39 12.14 4.16 11.18
CA GLY A 39 11.37 3.48 12.24
C GLY A 39 9.88 3.26 11.92
N LEU A 40 9.41 3.73 10.76
CA LEU A 40 8.12 3.42 10.18
C LEU A 40 8.35 2.59 8.90
N ASN A 41 7.36 1.78 8.53
CA ASN A 41 7.27 0.94 7.32
C ASN A 41 7.91 -0.44 7.41
N PHE A 42 7.30 -1.37 6.68
CA PHE A 42 7.67 -2.78 6.70
C PHE A 42 8.85 -3.03 5.76
N LYS A 43 9.82 -3.84 6.19
CA LYS A 43 10.74 -4.49 5.25
C LYS A 43 9.92 -5.45 4.38
N ALA A 44 10.24 -5.56 3.10
CA ALA A 44 9.49 -6.38 2.14
C ALA A 44 9.20 -7.81 2.66
N THR A 45 10.16 -8.40 3.37
CA THR A 45 10.06 -9.73 4.00
C THR A 45 9.00 -9.87 5.10
N ARG A 46 8.28 -8.79 5.47
CA ARG A 46 7.18 -8.82 6.44
C ARG A 46 5.84 -8.36 5.86
N LEU A 47 5.78 -7.92 4.61
CA LEU A 47 4.55 -7.39 4.03
C LEU A 47 3.49 -8.48 3.84
N GLU A 48 3.89 -9.70 3.47
CA GLU A 48 2.97 -10.85 3.39
C GLU A 48 2.27 -11.12 4.72
N THR A 49 3.03 -11.26 5.81
CA THR A 49 2.47 -11.48 7.17
C THR A 49 1.49 -10.38 7.59
N VAL A 50 1.73 -9.15 7.14
CA VAL A 50 0.88 -8.01 7.44
C VAL A 50 -0.44 -8.09 6.69
N VAL A 51 -0.36 -8.40 5.39
CA VAL A 51 -1.53 -8.58 4.53
C VAL A 51 -2.37 -9.76 5.03
N ASP A 52 -1.74 -10.89 5.33
CA ASP A 52 -2.39 -12.09 5.86
C ASP A 52 -3.11 -11.80 7.18
N TYR A 53 -2.47 -11.05 8.09
CA TYR A 53 -3.06 -10.69 9.37
C TYR A 53 -4.36 -9.89 9.19
N ALA A 54 -4.35 -8.84 8.37
CA ALA A 54 -5.52 -8.01 8.13
C ALA A 54 -6.63 -8.80 7.40
N LYS A 55 -6.27 -9.53 6.34
CA LYS A 55 -7.22 -10.33 5.55
C LYS A 55 -7.87 -11.46 6.35
N SER A 56 -7.11 -12.11 7.25
CA SER A 56 -7.66 -13.14 8.15
C SER A 56 -8.76 -12.62 9.08
N ARG A 57 -8.89 -11.29 9.19
CA ARG A 57 -9.88 -10.59 10.02
C ARG A 57 -10.95 -9.87 9.19
N GLY A 58 -10.95 -10.06 7.87
CA GLY A 58 -11.86 -9.37 6.96
C GLY A 58 -11.56 -7.87 6.77
N VAL A 59 -10.36 -7.41 7.14
CA VAL A 59 -9.94 -6.01 6.97
C VAL A 59 -9.16 -5.87 5.66
N LYS A 60 -9.56 -4.90 4.83
CA LYS A 60 -8.89 -4.63 3.56
C LYS A 60 -7.53 -3.98 3.76
N VAL A 61 -6.61 -4.21 2.83
CA VAL A 61 -5.27 -3.62 2.85
C VAL A 61 -5.05 -2.77 1.62
N PHE A 62 -4.67 -1.51 1.83
CA PHE A 62 -4.32 -0.58 0.77
C PHE A 62 -2.83 -0.26 0.81
N LEU A 63 -2.21 -0.20 -0.36
CA LEU A 63 -0.81 0.23 -0.49
C LEU A 63 -0.73 1.67 -1.01
N ALA A 64 -0.06 2.52 -0.24
CA ALA A 64 0.22 3.89 -0.63
C ALA A 64 1.47 3.96 -1.52
N ILE A 65 1.25 4.42 -2.76
CA ILE A 65 2.26 4.76 -3.78
C ILE A 65 2.00 6.23 -4.15
N ASN A 66 2.06 7.09 -3.14
CA ASN A 66 1.43 8.41 -3.12
C ASN A 66 2.43 9.57 -3.21
N THR A 67 3.54 9.35 -3.90
CA THR A 67 4.54 10.37 -4.24
C THR A 67 4.73 10.43 -5.75
N TYR A 68 5.39 11.49 -6.22
CA TYR A 68 5.60 11.72 -7.64
C TYR A 68 7.00 11.25 -8.07
N PRO A 69 7.11 10.41 -9.10
CA PRO A 69 8.39 9.92 -9.60
C PRO A 69 9.22 11.04 -10.23
N GLU A 70 10.53 11.02 -9.97
CA GLU A 70 11.51 11.69 -10.82
C GLU A 70 11.66 10.87 -12.12
N GLU A 71 11.86 11.51 -13.28
CA GLU A 71 11.84 10.85 -14.61
C GLU A 71 12.76 9.61 -14.67
N ALA A 72 14.00 9.72 -14.18
CA ALA A 72 14.97 8.62 -14.15
C ALA A 72 14.59 7.47 -13.19
N MET A 73 13.60 7.67 -12.32
CA MET A 73 13.22 6.75 -11.25
C MET A 73 11.81 6.18 -11.40
N PHE A 74 11.07 6.53 -12.46
CA PHE A 74 9.69 6.09 -12.70
C PHE A 74 9.50 4.57 -12.51
N ARG A 75 10.47 3.78 -12.97
CA ARG A 75 10.46 2.31 -12.80
C ARG A 75 10.31 1.85 -11.35
N HIS A 76 10.83 2.59 -10.37
CA HIS A 76 10.68 2.23 -8.96
C HIS A 76 9.23 2.34 -8.46
N TRP A 77 8.41 3.19 -9.08
CA TRP A 77 6.97 3.28 -8.78
C TRP A 77 6.20 2.14 -9.46
N CYS A 78 6.58 1.76 -10.69
CA CYS A 78 6.06 0.55 -11.34
C CYS A 78 6.34 -0.68 -10.47
N GLU A 79 7.57 -0.84 -9.98
CA GLU A 79 7.94 -1.96 -9.10
C GLU A 79 7.15 -1.95 -7.77
N ALA A 80 6.76 -0.78 -7.27
CA ALA A 80 5.88 -0.69 -6.10
C ALA A 80 4.43 -1.10 -6.42
N VAL A 81 3.94 -0.80 -7.63
CA VAL A 81 2.64 -1.30 -8.13
C VAL A 81 2.68 -2.82 -8.25
N ASP A 82 3.73 -3.36 -8.90
CA ASP A 82 3.94 -4.80 -9.07
C ASP A 82 3.96 -5.51 -7.70
N CYS A 83 4.71 -4.95 -6.74
CA CYS A 83 4.78 -5.46 -5.38
C CYS A 83 3.40 -5.46 -4.69
N GLY A 84 2.62 -4.38 -4.83
CA GLY A 84 1.25 -4.34 -4.30
C GLY A 84 0.36 -5.42 -4.91
N ALA A 85 0.48 -5.64 -6.22
CA ALA A 85 -0.26 -6.67 -6.93
C ALA A 85 0.12 -8.09 -6.50
N GLU A 86 1.42 -8.38 -6.38
CA GLU A 86 1.94 -9.67 -5.91
C GLU A 86 1.51 -9.99 -4.48
N LEU A 87 1.51 -8.97 -3.60
CA LEU A 87 0.97 -9.08 -2.24
C LEU A 87 -0.56 -9.25 -2.20
N GLY A 88 -1.24 -8.98 -3.32
CA GLY A 88 -2.69 -9.04 -3.45
C GLY A 88 -3.40 -7.99 -2.62
N VAL A 89 -2.88 -6.77 -2.50
CA VAL A 89 -3.57 -5.69 -1.77
C VAL A 89 -4.92 -5.38 -2.42
N ASP A 90 -5.89 -4.95 -1.61
CA ASP A 90 -7.26 -4.69 -2.07
C ASP A 90 -7.37 -3.40 -2.91
N ALA A 91 -6.46 -2.44 -2.69
CA ALA A 91 -6.35 -1.23 -3.51
C ALA A 91 -4.95 -0.60 -3.47
N LEU A 92 -4.64 0.17 -4.52
CA LEU A 92 -3.47 1.06 -4.60
C LEU A 92 -3.93 2.52 -4.44
N ILE A 93 -3.25 3.29 -3.61
CA ILE A 93 -3.46 4.74 -3.46
C ILE A 93 -2.33 5.44 -4.22
N ILE A 94 -2.64 5.98 -5.40
CA ILE A 94 -1.65 6.46 -6.38
C ILE A 94 -1.82 7.96 -6.58
N ALA A 95 -0.74 8.73 -6.49
CA ALA A 95 -0.79 10.18 -6.71
C ALA A 95 -0.46 10.60 -8.15
N ASP A 96 0.41 9.84 -8.83
CA ASP A 96 0.90 10.17 -10.17
C ASP A 96 0.07 9.51 -11.28
N LEU A 97 -0.29 10.27 -12.31
CA LEU A 97 -1.12 9.77 -13.41
C LEU A 97 -0.42 8.73 -14.29
N GLY A 98 0.90 8.84 -14.49
CA GLY A 98 1.66 7.84 -15.25
C GLY A 98 1.75 6.51 -14.50
N VAL A 99 1.90 6.57 -13.17
CA VAL A 99 1.87 5.38 -12.32
C VAL A 99 0.46 4.76 -12.29
N LEU A 100 -0.59 5.60 -12.27
CA LEU A 100 -1.97 5.14 -12.33
C LEU A 100 -2.27 4.44 -13.67
N ASP A 101 -1.79 5.01 -14.78
CA ASP A 101 -1.92 4.44 -16.12
C ASP A 101 -1.24 3.07 -16.20
N TYR A 102 0.02 2.98 -15.74
CA TYR A 102 0.74 1.72 -15.64
C TYR A 102 -0.05 0.65 -14.84
N ALA A 103 -0.56 1.01 -13.66
CA ALA A 103 -1.36 0.11 -12.83
C ALA A 103 -2.70 -0.28 -13.48
N THR A 104 -3.25 0.59 -14.33
CA THR A 104 -4.49 0.33 -15.07
C THR A 104 -4.26 -0.68 -16.19
N GLU A 105 -3.15 -0.55 -16.92
CA GLU A 105 -2.79 -1.46 -18.01
C GLU A 105 -2.35 -2.85 -17.52
N HIS A 106 -1.52 -2.91 -16.47
CA HIS A 106 -0.87 -4.15 -16.04
C HIS A 106 -1.73 -4.94 -15.04
N TYR A 107 -2.52 -4.26 -14.21
CA TYR A 107 -3.31 -4.87 -13.16
C TYR A 107 -4.76 -4.35 -13.15
N PRO A 108 -5.53 -4.55 -14.23
CA PRO A 108 -6.85 -3.94 -14.40
C PRO A 108 -7.87 -4.31 -13.30
N GLN A 109 -7.66 -5.45 -12.63
CA GLN A 109 -8.54 -5.96 -11.57
C GLN A 109 -8.30 -5.34 -10.18
N ILE A 110 -7.14 -4.70 -9.96
CA ILE A 110 -6.83 -4.08 -8.66
C ILE A 110 -7.54 -2.74 -8.56
N ASN A 111 -8.20 -2.47 -7.44
CA ASN A 111 -8.82 -1.17 -7.22
C ASN A 111 -7.74 -0.08 -7.11
N ARG A 112 -8.02 1.08 -7.69
CA ARG A 112 -7.09 2.21 -7.70
C ARG A 112 -7.83 3.42 -7.13
N HIS A 113 -7.24 4.07 -6.14
CA HIS A 113 -7.69 5.33 -5.58
C HIS A 113 -6.70 6.42 -5.99
N LEU A 114 -7.21 7.57 -6.42
CA LEU A 114 -6.44 8.78 -6.70
C LEU A 114 -6.59 9.75 -5.51
#